data_AF-A0A937JXM9-F1
#
_entry.id   AF-A0A937JXM9-F1
#
_cell.length_a   1.000
_cell.length_b   1.000
_cell.length_c   1.000
_cell.angle_alpha   90.00
_cell.angle_beta   90.00
_cell.angle_gamma   90.00
#
_symmetry.space_group_name_H-M   'P 1'
#
loop_
_entity.id
_entity.type
_entity.pdbx_description
1 polymer ?
#
loop_
_entity_poly.entity_id
_entity_poly.type
_entity_poly.pdbx_seq_one_letter_code
_entity_poly.pdbx_strand_id
1 'polypeptide(L)'
;METFVDIALWVAMAMVAIAGIAAIVLPLINSFSNPKSLLKSAIGVVGIAVLFLITWSVAGSEVTNRYIEFGVNESISKLVGGVLLLMYALFGIACVGIVVTEINKALK
;
A
#
# COMPACT_ATOMS: atom_id res chain seq x y z
N MET A 1 -12.19 -24.43 -16.37
CA MET A 1 -12.12 -23.71 -15.07
C MET A 1 -10.88 -22.83 -15.02
N GLU A 2 -9.69 -23.33 -15.41
CA GLU A 2 -8.44 -22.57 -15.58
C GLU A 2 -8.63 -21.22 -16.33
N THR A 3 -9.25 -21.23 -17.51
CA THR A 3 -9.34 -20.03 -18.37
C THR A 3 -10.19 -18.90 -17.80
N PHE A 4 -11.24 -19.21 -17.03
CA PHE A 4 -12.09 -18.18 -16.42
C PHE A 4 -11.36 -17.49 -15.27
N VAL A 5 -10.64 -18.27 -14.46
CA VAL A 5 -9.85 -17.75 -13.34
C VAL A 5 -8.72 -16.85 -13.86
N ASP A 6 -8.02 -17.26 -14.92
CA ASP A 6 -6.96 -16.45 -15.52
C ASP A 6 -7.48 -15.10 -16.03
N ILE A 7 -8.60 -15.09 -16.76
CA ILE A 7 -9.22 -13.86 -17.26
C ILE A 7 -9.65 -12.97 -16.09
N ALA A 8 -10.26 -13.56 -15.06
CA ALA A 8 -10.68 -12.82 -13.87
C ALA A 8 -9.49 -12.18 -13.14
N LEU A 9 -8.36 -12.89 -13.02
CA LEU A 9 -7.14 -12.38 -12.42
C LEU A 9 -6.55 -11.22 -13.22
N TRP A 10 -6.47 -11.35 -14.55
CA TRP A 10 -5.98 -10.25 -15.41
C TRP A 10 -6.86 -9.00 -15.32
N VAL A 11 -8.18 -9.17 -15.31
CA VAL A 11 -9.12 -8.06 -15.13
C VAL A 11 -8.95 -7.41 -13.75
N ALA A 12 -8.83 -8.22 -12.68
CA ALA A 12 -8.62 -7.71 -11.33
C ALA A 12 -7.30 -6.91 -11.23
N MET A 13 -6.21 -7.41 -11.81
CA MET A 13 -4.92 -6.70 -11.85
C MET A 13 -5.04 -5.37 -12.61
N ALA A 14 -5.76 -5.35 -13.73
CA ALA A 14 -6.00 -4.11 -14.48
C ALA A 14 -6.83 -3.11 -13.67
N MET A 15 -7.87 -3.56 -12.98
CA MET A 15 -8.70 -2.71 -12.12
C MET A 15 -7.90 -2.12 -10.96
N VAL A 16 -7.06 -2.92 -10.30
CA VAL A 16 -6.17 -2.46 -9.23
C VAL A 16 -5.20 -1.40 -9.76
N ALA A 17 -4.61 -1.61 -10.93
CA ALA A 17 -3.72 -0.64 -11.55
C ALA A 17 -4.44 0.69 -11.84
N ILE A 18 -5.63 0.64 -12.44
CA ILE A 18 -6.45 1.84 -12.73
C ILE A 18 -6.83 2.56 -11.44
N ALA A 19 -7.30 1.82 -10.44
CA ALA A 19 -7.67 2.39 -9.14
C ALA A 19 -6.47 3.03 -8.45
N GLY A 20 -5.30 2.39 -8.48
CA GLY A 20 -4.05 2.92 -7.93
C GLY A 20 -3.64 4.24 -8.60
N ILE A 21 -3.71 4.30 -9.93
CA ILE A 21 -3.43 5.53 -10.69
C ILE A 21 -4.43 6.63 -10.33
N ALA A 22 -5.74 6.32 -10.33
CA ALA A 22 -6.79 7.29 -10.01
C ALA A 22 -6.65 7.83 -8.58
N ALA A 23 -6.30 6.96 -7.62
CA ALA A 23 -6.08 7.32 -6.22
C ALA A 23 -4.93 8.32 -6.03
N ILE A 24 -3.99 8.40 -6.97
CA ILE A 24 -2.88 9.38 -6.96
C ILE A 24 -3.26 10.62 -7.78
N VAL A 25 -3.76 10.43 -9.00
CA VAL A 25 -4.01 11.52 -9.95
C VAL A 25 -5.15 12.43 -9.48
N LEU A 26 -6.26 11.87 -8.99
CA LEU A 26 -7.42 12.68 -8.58
C LEU A 26 -7.10 13.62 -7.41
N PRO A 27 -6.45 13.16 -6.31
CA PRO A 27 -6.04 14.07 -5.24
C PRO A 27 -5.01 15.12 -5.69
N LEU A 28 -4.11 14.79 -6.62
CA LEU A 28 -3.12 15.74 -7.15
C LEU A 28 -3.79 16.87 -7.95
N ILE A 29 -4.72 16.54 -8.86
CA ILE A 29 -5.50 17.54 -9.61
C ILE A 29 -6.21 18.49 -8.64
N ASN A 30 -6.86 17.95 -7.61
CA ASN A 30 -7.55 18.76 -6.61
C ASN A 30 -6.59 19.63 -5.77
N SER A 31 -5.37 19.13 -5.51
CA SER A 31 -4.38 19.83 -4.68
C SER A 31 -3.71 21.01 -5.37
N PHE A 32 -3.65 21.05 -6.72
CA PHE A 32 -3.08 22.20 -7.45
C PHE A 32 -3.86 23.50 -7.26
N SER A 33 -5.16 23.42 -7.00
CA SER A 33 -5.98 24.59 -6.66
C SER A 33 -5.68 25.17 -5.26
N ASN A 34 -5.01 24.39 -4.39
CA ASN A 34 -4.78 24.73 -2.98
C ASN A 34 -3.40 24.23 -2.51
N PRO A 35 -2.31 25.00 -2.74
CA PRO A 35 -0.93 24.57 -2.46
C PRO A 35 -0.69 24.25 -0.97
N LYS A 36 -1.45 24.83 -0.04
CA LYS A 36 -1.39 24.47 1.39
C LYS A 36 -1.88 23.05 1.68
N SER A 37 -2.86 22.56 0.92
CA SER A 37 -3.35 21.19 1.02
C SER A 37 -2.29 20.21 0.53
N LEU A 38 -1.60 20.55 -0.56
CA LEU A 38 -0.53 19.75 -1.13
C LEU A 38 0.59 19.47 -0.12
N LEU A 39 0.96 20.47 0.69
CA LEU A 39 1.99 20.30 1.72
C LEU A 39 1.59 19.28 2.79
N LYS A 40 0.32 19.25 3.21
CA LYS A 40 -0.18 18.26 4.18
C LYS A 40 -0.15 16.85 3.59
N SER A 41 -0.57 16.70 2.33
CA SER A 41 -0.50 15.42 1.63
C SER A 41 0.95 14.96 1.45
N ALA A 42 1.87 15.87 1.14
CA ALA A 42 3.30 15.56 1.01
C ALA A 42 3.89 15.02 2.32
N ILE A 43 3.54 15.60 3.47
CA ILE A 43 3.96 15.08 4.78
C ILE A 43 3.46 13.65 4.99
N GLY A 44 2.21 13.35 4.61
CA GLY A 44 1.67 11.99 4.66
C GLY A 44 2.44 11.00 3.78
N VAL A 45 2.77 11.39 2.54
CA VAL A 45 3.55 10.57 1.61
C VAL A 45 4.96 10.30 2.14
N VAL A 46 5.62 11.32 2.69
CA VAL A 46 6.95 11.16 3.33
C VAL A 46 6.85 10.22 4.54
N GLY A 47 5.80 10.33 5.35
CA GLY A 47 5.57 9.40 6.47
C GLY A 47 5.43 7.95 6.01
N ILE A 48 4.68 7.69 4.94
CA ILE A 48 4.53 6.35 4.35
C ILE A 48 5.87 5.86 3.80
N ALA A 49 6.65 6.72 3.14
CA ALA A 49 7.96 6.36 2.61
C ALA A 49 8.94 5.97 3.73
N VAL A 50 8.98 6.70 4.84
CA VAL A 50 9.78 6.35 6.01
C VAL A 50 9.33 5.02 6.60
N LEU A 51 8.01 4.81 6.74
CA LEU A 51 7.47 3.55 7.25
C LEU A 51 7.81 2.37 6.33
N PHE A 52 7.80 2.58 5.01
CA PHE A 52 8.20 1.58 4.03
C PHE A 52 9.68 1.20 4.20
N LEU A 53 10.58 2.15 4.42
CA LEU A 53 11.98 1.85 4.66
C LEU A 53 12.17 1.00 5.92
N ILE A 54 11.40 1.28 6.98
CA ILE A 54 11.40 0.48 8.20
C ILE A 54 10.90 -0.94 7.90
N THR A 55 9.73 -1.10 7.27
CA THR A 55 9.13 -2.41 7.01
C THR A 55 9.97 -3.23 6.03
N TRP A 56 10.53 -2.61 5.00
CA TRP A 56 11.44 -3.24 4.04
C TRP A 56 12.77 -3.67 4.68
N SER A 57 13.29 -2.90 5.66
CA SER A 57 14.50 -3.28 6.38
C SER A 57 14.34 -4.58 7.18
N VAL A 58 13.14 -4.81 7.75
CA VAL A 58 12.81 -5.99 8.56
C VAL A 58 12.25 -7.13 7.71
N ALA A 59 11.83 -6.88 6.47
CA ALA A 59 11.31 -7.90 5.57
C ALA A 59 12.37 -8.96 5.24
N GLY A 60 11.95 -10.22 5.33
CA GLY A 60 12.72 -11.38 4.88
C GLY A 60 12.91 -11.41 3.37
N SER A 61 13.94 -12.11 2.91
CA SER A 61 14.28 -12.27 1.50
C SER A 61 14.26 -13.75 1.08
N GLU A 62 13.49 -14.57 1.78
CA GLU A 62 13.47 -16.01 1.59
C GLU A 62 12.93 -16.37 0.20
N VAL A 63 13.55 -17.33 -0.47
CA VAL A 63 13.11 -17.86 -1.76
C VAL A 63 12.80 -19.34 -1.59
N THR A 64 11.53 -19.70 -1.69
CA THR A 64 11.09 -21.11 -1.63
C THR A 64 11.16 -21.75 -3.01
N ASN A 65 11.17 -23.10 -3.10
CA ASN A 65 11.15 -23.80 -4.39
C ASN A 65 9.98 -23.37 -5.29
N ARG A 66 8.83 -23.03 -4.69
CA ARG A 66 7.67 -22.50 -5.41
C ARG A 66 7.90 -21.10 -5.99
N TYR A 67 8.72 -20.27 -5.33
CA TYR A 67 9.02 -18.91 -5.81
C TYR A 67 9.87 -18.94 -7.07
N ILE A 68 10.76 -19.93 -7.18
CA ILE A 68 11.63 -20.14 -8.34
C ILE A 68 10.79 -20.43 -9.59
N GLU A 69 9.71 -21.22 -9.47
CA GLU A 69 8.78 -21.51 -10.58
C GLU A 69 8.11 -20.25 -11.15
N PHE A 70 7.96 -19.20 -10.35
CA PHE A 70 7.41 -17.90 -10.76
C PHE A 70 8.48 -16.84 -11.06
N GLY A 71 9.77 -17.21 -11.10
CA GLY A 71 10.87 -16.28 -11.36
C GLY A 71 11.12 -15.26 -10.25
N VAL A 72 10.64 -15.54 -9.03
CA VAL A 72 10.82 -14.67 -7.87
C VAL A 72 12.21 -14.92 -7.27
N ASN A 73 13.06 -13.89 -7.32
CA ASN A 73 14.37 -13.88 -6.67
C ASN A 73 14.32 -13.18 -5.30
N GLU A 74 15.45 -13.15 -4.60
CA GLU A 74 15.55 -12.56 -3.25
C GLU A 74 15.11 -11.09 -3.21
N SER A 75 15.41 -10.31 -4.24
CA SER A 75 15.06 -8.89 -4.34
C SER A 75 13.55 -8.69 -4.44
N ILE A 76 12.90 -9.46 -5.32
CA ILE A 76 11.44 -9.45 -5.48
C ILE A 76 10.77 -9.93 -4.19
N SER A 77 11.27 -11.01 -3.59
CA SER A 77 10.74 -11.55 -2.34
C SER A 77 10.79 -10.51 -1.21
N LYS A 78 11.93 -9.85 -1.03
CA LYS A 78 12.10 -8.79 -0.01
C LYS A 78 11.20 -7.59 -0.27
N LEU A 79 11.02 -7.19 -1.54
CA LEU A 79 10.13 -6.10 -1.90
C LEU A 79 8.67 -6.44 -1.59
N VAL A 80 8.20 -7.63 -1.98
CA VAL A 80 6.84 -8.08 -1.70
C VAL A 80 6.61 -8.16 -0.20
N GLY A 81 7.53 -8.76 0.56
CA GLY A 81 7.46 -8.82 2.02
C GLY A 81 7.43 -7.43 2.67
N GLY A 82 8.25 -6.51 2.20
CA GLY A 82 8.31 -5.13 2.70
C GLY A 82 7.02 -4.34 2.47
N VAL A 83 6.40 -4.50 1.29
CA VAL A 83 5.12 -3.86 0.95
C VAL A 83 3.96 -4.50 1.71
N LEU A 84 3.96 -5.83 1.90
CA LEU A 84 2.95 -6.51 2.73
C LEU A 84 3.02 -6.08 4.19
N LEU A 85 4.21 -6.03 4.77
CA LEU A 85 4.41 -5.52 6.14
C LEU A 85 3.97 -4.06 6.27
N LEU A 86 4.24 -3.22 5.27
CA LEU A 86 3.73 -1.84 5.23
C LEU A 86 2.20 -1.80 5.25
N MET A 87 1.54 -2.62 4.44
CA MET A 87 0.08 -2.71 4.41
C MET A 87 -0.49 -3.12 5.77
N TYR A 88 0.08 -4.14 6.43
CA TYR A 88 -0.34 -4.55 7.77
C TYR A 88 -0.12 -3.46 8.82
N ALA A 89 1.02 -2.76 8.77
CA ALA A 89 1.30 -1.64 9.67
C ALA A 89 0.29 -0.50 9.49
N LEU A 90 0.02 -0.09 8.25
CA LEU A 90 -0.96 0.95 7.93
C LEU A 90 -2.37 0.54 8.35
N PHE A 91 -2.75 -0.74 8.16
CA PHE A 91 -4.02 -1.26 8.60
C PHE A 91 -4.17 -1.18 10.13
N GLY A 92 -3.15 -1.60 10.88
CA GLY A 92 -3.13 -1.48 12.34
C GLY A 92 -3.23 -0.03 12.82
N ILE A 93 -2.44 0.87 12.23
CA ILE A 93 -2.48 2.32 12.52
C ILE A 93 -3.87 2.89 12.23
N ALA A 94 -4.49 2.50 11.10
CA ALA A 94 -5.83 2.95 10.74
C ALA A 94 -6.87 2.47 11.76
N CYS A 95 -6.85 1.20 12.16
CA CYS A 95 -7.76 0.67 13.18
C CYS A 95 -7.62 1.41 14.51
N VAL A 96 -6.39 1.60 15.00
CA VAL A 96 -6.13 2.36 16.25
C VAL A 96 -6.59 3.81 16.10
N GLY A 97 -6.29 4.44 14.97
CA GLY A 97 -6.68 5.82 14.68
C GLY A 97 -8.21 6.00 14.70
N ILE A 98 -8.96 5.06 14.13
CA ILE A 98 -10.43 5.06 14.17
C ILE A 98 -10.92 4.97 15.61
N VAL A 99 -10.42 4.00 16.40
CA VAL A 99 -10.84 3.82 17.81
C VAL A 99 -10.57 5.06 18.65
N VAL A 100 -9.36 5.62 18.56
CA VAL A 100 -8.98 6.85 19.28
C VAL A 100 -9.88 8.03 18.86
N THR A 101 -10.19 8.13 17.58
CA THR A 101 -11.05 9.20 17.06
C THR A 101 -12.47 9.10 17.62
N GLU A 102 -13.05 7.90 17.67
CA GLU A 102 -14.40 7.70 18.19
C GLU A 102 -14.48 7.90 19.71
N ILE A 103 -13.47 7.45 20.48
CA ILE A 103 -13.39 7.73 21.93
C ILE A 103 -13.30 9.23 22.19
N ASN A 104 -12.42 9.94 21.47
CA ASN A 104 -12.27 11.38 21.65
C ASN A 104 -13.53 12.18 21.31
N LYS A 105 -14.33 11.71 20.34
CA LYS A 105 -15.63 12.31 20.03
C LYS A 105 -16.66 12.03 21.13
N ALA A 106 -16.66 10.83 21.71
CA ALA A 106 -17.62 10.45 22.75
C ALA A 106 -17.35 11.14 24.10
N LEU A 107 -16.10 11.53 24.36
CA LEU A 107 -15.69 12.25 25.57
C LEU A 107 -15.85 13.78 25.46
N LYS A 108 -16.06 14.31 24.26
CA LYS A 108 -16.30 15.74 24.00
C LYS A 108 -17.79 16.03 23.91
#